data_AF-A0A7X8SGN8-F1
#
_entry.id   AF-A0A7X8SGN8-F1
#
_cell.length_a   1.000
_cell.length_b   1.000
_cell.length_c   1.000
_cell.angle_alpha   90.00
_cell.angle_beta   90.00
_cell.angle_gamma   90.00
#
_symmetry.space_group_name_H-M   'P 1'
#
loop_
_entity.id
_entity.type
_entity.pdbx_description
1 polymer ?
#
loop_
_entity_poly.entity_id
_entity_poly.type
_entity_poly.pdbx_seq_one_letter_code
_entity_poly.pdbx_strand_id
1 'polypeptide(L)'
;MTMLLLAIDLPEVGDIKSNKQLLSAFSNQLPILGIFLSTFVLLAVYWLKHTVTTRLMKGADTVYMWLDLLMLAFVALLPFSNGLATAFPDYFVAIAAYSINVIIIGLLSFSAWKHVSFNNRLLKNPVDPLDNKEISEGLWMEPLLAFISLILGYVAIEYAQVPYTLVPIAFWLQTKWAEKRNSAR
;
A
#
# COMPACT_ATOMS: atom_id res chain seq x y z
N MET A 1 6.79 -6.97 -7.58
CA MET A 1 5.79 -8.07 -7.62
C MET A 1 6.41 -9.47 -7.49
N THR A 2 7.70 -9.68 -7.79
CA THR A 2 8.31 -11.02 -7.79
C THR A 2 8.89 -11.47 -6.43
N MET A 3 9.28 -10.54 -5.54
CA MET A 3 9.99 -10.90 -4.30
C MET A 3 9.10 -11.46 -3.16
N LEU A 4 7.80 -11.20 -3.17
CA LEU A 4 6.91 -11.62 -2.06
C LEU A 4 6.55 -13.12 -2.14
N LEU A 5 6.62 -13.73 -3.33
CA LEU A 5 6.32 -15.15 -3.53
C LEU A 5 7.41 -16.08 -2.95
N LEU A 6 8.60 -15.55 -2.68
CA LEU A 6 9.74 -16.28 -2.11
C LEU A 6 9.68 -16.46 -0.59
N ALA A 7 8.71 -15.81 0.09
CA ALA A 7 8.51 -15.96 1.54
C ALA A 7 7.56 -17.10 1.92
N ILE A 8 6.99 -17.81 0.92
CA ILE A 8 6.25 -19.04 1.18
C ILE A 8 7.27 -20.15 1.34
N ASP A 9 7.68 -20.40 2.58
CA ASP A 9 8.43 -21.61 2.91
C ASP A 9 7.54 -22.82 2.59
N LEU A 10 7.89 -23.51 1.50
CA LEU A 10 7.28 -24.79 1.17
C LEU A 10 7.63 -25.76 2.31
N PRO A 11 6.64 -26.50 2.84
CA PRO A 11 6.93 -27.49 3.88
C PRO A 11 8.01 -28.46 3.39
N GLU A 12 9.01 -28.73 4.25
CA GLU A 12 10.12 -29.62 3.90
C GLU A 12 9.57 -30.97 3.40
N VAL A 13 9.98 -31.34 2.19
CA VAL A 13 9.42 -32.46 1.42
C VAL A 13 9.66 -33.83 2.09
N GLY A 14 10.46 -33.88 3.16
CA GLY A 14 10.82 -35.10 3.89
C GLY A 14 9.67 -35.74 4.70
N ASP A 15 8.62 -35.00 5.06
CA ASP A 15 7.60 -35.46 6.04
C ASP A 15 6.20 -35.72 5.46
N ILE A 16 6.00 -35.52 4.15
CA ILE A 16 4.69 -35.68 3.50
C ILE A 16 4.56 -37.08 2.88
N LYS A 17 3.84 -37.97 3.55
CA LYS A 17 3.64 -39.38 3.12
C LYS A 17 2.24 -39.66 2.55
N SER A 18 1.35 -38.66 2.49
CA SER A 18 -0.04 -38.82 2.03
C SER A 18 -0.66 -37.53 1.51
N ASN A 19 -1.59 -37.62 0.55
CA ASN A 19 -2.41 -36.50 0.07
C ASN A 19 -3.17 -35.77 1.20
N LYS A 20 -3.56 -36.47 2.27
CA LYS A 20 -4.18 -35.84 3.45
C LYS A 20 -3.21 -34.94 4.22
N GLN A 21 -1.95 -35.36 4.36
CA GLN A 21 -0.91 -34.54 4.99
C GLN A 21 -0.56 -33.33 4.13
N LEU A 22 -0.53 -33.49 2.81
CA LEU A 22 -0.34 -32.38 1.87
C LEU A 22 -1.48 -31.35 1.97
N LEU A 23 -2.75 -31.80 1.98
CA LEU A 23 -3.92 -30.93 2.15
C LEU A 23 -3.94 -30.19 3.50
N SER A 24 -3.51 -30.86 4.58
CA SER A 24 -3.38 -30.24 5.89
C SER A 24 -2.27 -29.18 5.91
N ALA A 25 -1.11 -29.48 5.33
CA ALA A 25 -0.01 -28.53 5.21
C ALA A 25 -0.39 -27.32 4.36
N PHE A 26 -1.14 -27.53 3.28
CA PHE A 26 -1.65 -26.45 2.42
C PHE A 26 -2.67 -25.57 3.15
N SER A 27 -3.59 -26.17 3.91
CA SER A 27 -4.57 -25.44 4.72
C SER A 27 -3.90 -24.56 5.78
N ASN A 28 -2.80 -25.04 6.37
CA ASN A 28 -2.02 -24.27 7.35
C ASN A 28 -1.30 -23.05 6.74
N GLN A 29 -1.11 -23.01 5.41
CA GLN A 29 -0.51 -21.90 4.68
C GLN A 29 -1.53 -20.84 4.21
N LEU A 30 -2.84 -21.11 4.28
CA LEU A 30 -3.89 -20.16 3.88
C LEU A 30 -3.83 -18.81 4.60
N PRO A 31 -3.54 -18.72 5.92
CA PRO A 31 -3.41 -17.43 6.59
C PRO A 31 -2.28 -16.56 6.01
N ILE A 32 -1.14 -17.18 5.69
CA ILE A 32 0.01 -16.51 5.07
C ILE A 32 -0.34 -16.02 3.66
N LEU A 33 -1.11 -16.80 2.89
CA LEU A 33 -1.65 -16.35 1.60
C LEU A 33 -2.61 -15.16 1.74
N GLY A 34 -3.38 -15.08 2.82
CA GLY A 34 -4.23 -13.92 3.11
C GLY A 34 -3.43 -12.64 3.34
N ILE A 35 -2.32 -12.74 4.08
CA ILE A 35 -1.36 -11.64 4.31
C ILE A 35 -0.66 -11.23 3.01
N PHE A 36 -0.29 -12.21 2.18
CA PHE A 36 0.25 -11.95 0.85
C PHE A 36 -0.75 -11.15 0.00
N LEU A 37 -2.01 -11.59 -0.03
CA LEU A 37 -3.05 -10.97 -0.84
C LEU A 37 -3.37 -9.55 -0.37
N SER A 38 -3.39 -9.29 0.94
CA SER A 38 -3.61 -7.95 1.48
C SER A 38 -2.47 -6.98 1.09
N THR A 39 -1.22 -7.44 1.18
CA THR A 39 -0.04 -6.68 0.74
C THR A 39 -0.09 -6.41 -0.76
N PHE A 40 -0.50 -7.40 -1.55
CA PHE A 40 -0.67 -7.25 -2.99
C PHE A 40 -1.75 -6.21 -3.33
N VAL A 41 -2.89 -6.25 -2.65
CA VAL A 41 -3.96 -5.25 -2.85
C VAL A 41 -3.47 -3.85 -2.49
N LEU A 42 -2.75 -3.68 -1.38
CA LEU A 42 -2.16 -2.39 -1.01
C LEU A 42 -1.21 -1.87 -2.11
N LEU A 43 -0.33 -2.73 -2.62
CA LEU A 43 0.57 -2.38 -3.71
C LEU A 43 -0.20 -2.04 -5.01
N ALA A 44 -1.25 -2.79 -5.32
CA ALA A 44 -2.10 -2.55 -6.49
C ALA A 44 -2.79 -1.18 -6.39
N VAL A 45 -3.27 -0.79 -5.19
CA VAL A 45 -3.84 0.54 -4.95
C VAL A 45 -2.81 1.64 -5.21
N TYR A 46 -1.59 1.51 -4.68
CA TYR A 46 -0.51 2.47 -4.95
C TYR A 46 -0.21 2.60 -6.45
N TRP A 47 -0.15 1.46 -7.15
CA TRP A 47 0.09 1.43 -8.59
C TRP A 47 -1.04 2.09 -9.39
N LEU A 48 -2.30 1.85 -9.02
CA LEU A 48 -3.46 2.49 -9.64
C LEU A 48 -3.43 4.00 -9.46
N LYS A 49 -3.16 4.50 -8.24
CA LYS A 49 -3.03 5.94 -7.95
C LYS A 49 -1.88 6.58 -8.74
N HIS A 50 -0.72 5.91 -8.77
CA HIS A 50 0.42 6.36 -9.57
C HIS A 50 0.07 6.40 -11.07
N THR A 51 -0.64 5.41 -11.59
CA THR A 51 -1.09 5.38 -12.99
C THR A 51 -2.07 6.51 -13.31
N VAL A 52 -2.99 6.84 -12.39
CA VAL A 52 -3.93 7.97 -12.57
C VAL A 52 -3.19 9.30 -12.62
N THR A 53 -2.26 9.55 -11.69
CA THR A 53 -1.50 10.80 -11.63
C THR A 53 -0.55 10.96 -12.83
N THR A 54 0.18 9.91 -13.22
CA THR A 54 1.06 9.93 -14.40
C THR A 54 0.31 10.11 -15.72
N ARG A 55 -0.93 9.63 -15.84
CA ARG A 55 -1.77 9.87 -17.04
C ARG A 55 -2.03 11.37 -17.28
N LEU A 56 -2.12 12.16 -16.22
CA LEU A 56 -2.32 13.61 -16.27
C LEU A 56 -1.05 14.37 -16.66
N MET A 57 0.12 13.74 -16.55
CA MET A 57 1.41 14.35 -16.82
C MET A 57 1.77 14.33 -18.31
N LYS A 58 2.37 15.41 -18.79
CA LYS A 58 2.97 15.55 -20.13
C LYS A 58 4.45 15.18 -20.13
N GLY A 59 5.11 15.31 -18.99
CA GLY A 59 6.52 14.98 -18.80
C GLY A 59 6.89 14.93 -17.32
N ALA A 60 8.08 14.43 -17.04
CA ALA A 60 8.66 14.34 -15.72
C ALA A 60 9.96 15.16 -15.67
N ASP A 61 10.13 15.97 -14.63
CA ASP A 61 11.40 16.63 -14.35
C ASP A 61 12.24 15.81 -13.36
N THR A 62 13.48 16.24 -13.13
CA THR A 62 14.42 15.54 -12.27
C THR A 62 13.91 15.39 -10.83
N VAL A 63 13.20 16.39 -10.31
CA VAL A 63 12.66 16.34 -8.94
C VAL A 63 11.57 15.27 -8.82
N TYR A 64 10.63 15.24 -9.75
CA TYR A 64 9.60 14.19 -9.79
C TYR A 64 10.23 12.79 -9.89
N MET A 65 11.22 12.62 -10.78
CA MET A 65 11.89 11.32 -10.95
C MET A 65 12.56 10.84 -9.66
N TRP A 66 13.21 11.72 -8.90
CA TRP A 66 13.81 11.34 -7.61
C TRP A 66 12.77 10.99 -6.55
N LEU A 67 11.66 11.75 -6.47
CA LEU A 67 10.57 11.43 -5.55
C LEU A 67 9.94 10.07 -5.87
N ASP A 68 9.76 9.79 -7.16
CA ASP A 68 9.22 8.51 -7.63
C ASP A 68 10.19 7.34 -7.35
N LEU A 69 11.48 7.51 -7.62
CA LEU A 69 12.50 6.49 -7.31
C LEU A 69 12.59 6.19 -5.81
N LEU A 70 12.56 7.21 -4.96
CA LEU A 70 12.54 7.02 -3.50
C LEU A 70 11.26 6.29 -3.08
N MET A 71 10.10 6.69 -3.60
CA MET A 71 8.83 6.02 -3.32
C MET A 71 8.92 4.54 -3.73
N LEU A 72 9.43 4.24 -4.92
CA LEU A 72 9.61 2.87 -5.42
C LEU A 72 10.54 2.03 -4.54
N ALA A 73 11.59 2.64 -3.96
CA ALA A 73 12.48 1.95 -3.03
C ALA A 73 11.73 1.50 -1.76
N PHE A 74 10.90 2.37 -1.17
CA PHE A 74 10.09 2.02 0.00
C PHE A 74 8.95 1.05 -0.33
N VAL A 75 8.35 1.18 -1.52
CA VAL A 75 7.40 0.20 -2.06
C VAL A 75 8.04 -1.18 -2.20
N ALA A 76 9.30 -1.26 -2.65
CA ALA A 76 10.04 -2.52 -2.70
C ALA A 76 10.37 -3.09 -1.31
N LEU A 77 10.46 -2.23 -0.28
CA LEU A 77 10.67 -2.60 1.12
C LEU A 77 9.38 -3.06 1.84
N LEU A 78 8.19 -2.75 1.31
CA LEU A 78 6.90 -3.14 1.90
C LEU A 78 6.81 -4.64 2.26
N PRO A 79 7.10 -5.58 1.34
CA PRO A 79 7.17 -7.01 1.63
C PRO A 79 7.92 -7.37 2.91
N PHE A 80 9.12 -6.82 3.06
CA PHE A 80 9.98 -7.09 4.21
C PHE A 80 9.37 -6.52 5.49
N SER A 81 8.94 -5.27 5.46
CA SER A 81 8.38 -4.62 6.65
C SER A 81 7.06 -5.24 7.11
N ASN A 82 6.20 -5.67 6.17
CA ASN A 82 4.98 -6.40 6.50
C ASN A 82 5.28 -7.80 7.03
N GLY A 83 6.22 -8.52 6.41
CA GLY A 83 6.71 -9.80 6.90
C GLY A 83 7.20 -9.72 8.35
N LEU A 84 7.99 -8.69 8.67
CA LEU A 84 8.44 -8.41 10.03
C LEU A 84 7.27 -8.20 11.01
N ALA A 85 6.30 -7.36 10.65
CA ALA A 85 5.11 -7.11 11.47
C ALA A 85 4.23 -8.35 11.68
N THR A 86 4.24 -9.29 10.74
CA THR A 86 3.47 -10.54 10.82
C THR A 86 4.20 -11.65 11.57
N ALA A 87 5.53 -11.68 11.49
CA ALA A 87 6.36 -12.64 12.22
C ALA A 87 6.49 -12.28 13.71
N PHE A 88 6.42 -10.99 14.04
CA PHE A 88 6.56 -10.46 15.40
C PHE A 88 5.39 -9.55 15.77
N PRO A 89 4.14 -10.06 15.77
CA PRO A 89 2.94 -9.23 15.99
C PRO A 89 2.88 -8.63 17.40
N ASP A 90 3.52 -9.26 18.39
CA ASP A 90 3.55 -8.80 19.78
C ASP A 90 4.62 -7.73 20.05
N TYR A 91 5.42 -7.38 19.05
CA TYR A 91 6.51 -6.42 19.19
C TYR A 91 6.18 -5.12 18.48
N PHE A 92 6.01 -4.04 19.26
CA PHE A 92 5.71 -2.70 18.74
C PHE A 92 6.69 -2.26 17.64
N VAL A 93 7.98 -2.58 17.78
CA VAL A 93 9.02 -2.21 16.80
C VAL A 93 8.72 -2.76 15.41
N ALA A 94 8.16 -3.98 15.31
CA ALA A 94 7.83 -4.61 14.04
C ALA A 94 6.65 -3.90 13.35
N ILE A 95 5.60 -3.59 14.12
CA ILE A 95 4.44 -2.80 13.65
C ILE A 95 4.84 -1.38 13.28
N ALA A 96 5.71 -0.76 14.07
CA ALA A 96 6.20 0.59 13.83
C ALA A 96 7.02 0.64 12.54
N ALA A 97 7.90 -0.33 12.29
CA ALA A 97 8.68 -0.42 11.06
C ALA A 97 7.77 -0.50 9.81
N TYR A 98 6.72 -1.31 9.87
CA TYR A 98 5.74 -1.39 8.78
C TYR A 98 4.96 -0.09 8.60
N SER A 99 4.44 0.47 9.69
CA SER A 99 3.64 1.70 9.66
C SER A 99 4.43 2.90 9.17
N ILE A 100 5.68 3.05 9.63
CA ILE A 100 6.59 4.11 9.17
C ILE A 100 6.89 3.95 7.67
N ASN A 101 7.10 2.73 7.19
CA ASN A 101 7.32 2.51 5.76
C ASN A 101 6.12 2.98 4.93
N VAL A 102 4.90 2.59 5.32
CA VAL A 102 3.66 3.03 4.64
C VAL A 102 3.49 4.56 4.69
N ILE A 103 3.79 5.20 5.83
CA ILE A 103 3.74 6.66 5.97
C ILE A 103 4.72 7.32 4.99
N ILE A 104 5.96 6.84 4.92
CA ILE A 104 6.98 7.40 4.01
C ILE A 104 6.52 7.30 2.55
N ILE A 105 5.95 6.17 2.14
CA ILE A 105 5.44 5.99 0.77
C ILE A 105 4.37 7.04 0.46
N GLY A 106 3.35 7.17 1.32
CA GLY A 106 2.29 8.14 1.06
C GLY A 106 2.77 9.61 1.10
N LEU A 107 3.73 9.95 1.97
CA LEU A 107 4.34 11.28 1.99
C LEU A 107 5.13 11.57 0.70
N LEU A 108 5.87 10.60 0.18
CA LEU A 108 6.59 10.73 -1.10
C LEU A 108 5.62 10.86 -2.28
N SER A 109 4.56 10.04 -2.31
CA SER A 109 3.51 10.13 -3.33
C SER A 109 2.79 11.49 -3.30
N PHE A 110 2.44 11.99 -2.11
CA PHE A 110 1.85 13.31 -1.94
C PHE A 110 2.80 14.43 -2.38
N SER A 111 4.07 14.34 -2.01
CA SER A 111 5.09 15.32 -2.41
C SER A 111 5.29 15.35 -3.93
N ALA A 112 5.31 14.18 -4.58
CA ALA A 112 5.39 14.07 -6.04
C ALA A 112 4.17 14.71 -6.72
N TRP A 113 2.96 14.41 -6.24
CA TRP A 113 1.73 15.01 -6.77
C TRP A 113 1.68 16.53 -6.56
N LYS A 114 2.07 16.99 -5.36
CA LYS A 114 2.14 18.42 -5.05
C LYS A 114 3.12 19.11 -5.99
N HIS A 115 4.32 18.58 -6.19
CA HIS A 115 5.29 19.15 -7.11
C HIS A 115 4.74 19.28 -8.55
N VAL A 116 4.05 18.26 -9.04
CA VAL A 116 3.44 18.26 -10.38
C VAL A 116 2.28 19.25 -10.48
N SER A 117 1.39 19.29 -9.48
CA SER A 117 0.21 20.16 -9.47
C SER A 117 0.56 21.64 -9.31
N PHE A 118 1.64 21.97 -8.60
CA PHE A 118 2.17 23.34 -8.55
C PHE A 118 2.89 23.73 -9.85
N ASN A 119 3.54 22.78 -10.53
CA ASN A 119 4.23 23.01 -11.79
C ASN A 119 3.36 22.63 -12.99
N ASN A 120 2.42 23.49 -13.36
CA ASN A 120 1.51 23.34 -14.51
C ASN A 120 2.18 22.97 -15.85
N ARG A 121 3.50 23.18 -15.98
CA ARG A 121 4.29 22.79 -17.16
C ARG A 121 4.45 21.26 -17.31
N LEU A 122 4.34 20.52 -16.21
CA LEU A 122 4.45 19.05 -16.19
C LEU A 122 3.11 18.37 -16.49
N LEU A 123 2.01 19.10 -16.49
CA LEU A 123 0.66 18.60 -16.75
C LEU A 123 0.27 18.73 -18.22
N LYS A 124 -0.52 17.80 -18.75
CA LYS A 124 -1.09 17.87 -20.11
C LYS A 124 -2.07 19.03 -20.24
N ASN A 125 -2.93 19.18 -19.23
CA ASN A 125 -3.89 20.26 -19.08
C ASN A 125 -3.88 20.72 -17.61
N PRO A 126 -4.20 21.99 -17.32
CA PRO A 126 -4.42 22.42 -15.94
C PRO A 126 -5.47 21.53 -15.27
N VAL A 127 -5.17 21.07 -14.05
CA VAL A 127 -6.10 20.26 -13.25
C VAL A 127 -7.05 21.19 -12.51
N ASP A 128 -8.35 20.89 -12.52
CA ASP A 128 -9.36 21.61 -11.75
C ASP A 128 -8.99 21.58 -10.25
N PRO A 129 -9.06 22.71 -9.52
CA PRO A 129 -8.82 22.74 -8.07
C PRO A 129 -9.58 21.68 -7.27
N LEU A 130 -10.80 21.32 -7.68
CA LEU A 130 -11.60 20.28 -7.03
C LEU A 130 -11.02 18.88 -7.26
N ASP A 131 -10.55 18.60 -8.46
CA ASP A 131 -9.93 17.31 -8.80
C ASP A 131 -8.54 17.19 -8.14
N ASN A 132 -7.78 18.28 -8.06
CA ASN A 132 -6.50 18.32 -7.34
C ASN A 132 -6.68 18.04 -5.84
N LYS A 133 -7.72 18.61 -5.23
CA LYS A 133 -8.06 18.37 -3.82
C LYS A 133 -8.42 16.90 -3.59
N GLU A 134 -9.24 16.31 -4.44
CA GLU A 134 -9.64 14.90 -4.32
C GLU A 134 -8.45 13.95 -4.46
N ILE A 135 -7.58 14.16 -5.46
CA ILE A 135 -6.35 13.35 -5.61
C ILE A 135 -5.49 13.48 -4.35
N SER A 136 -5.33 14.70 -3.84
CA SER A 136 -4.56 14.96 -2.63
C SER A 136 -5.14 14.25 -1.40
N GLU A 137 -6.46 14.32 -1.18
CA GLU A 137 -7.16 13.64 -0.09
C GLU A 137 -7.04 12.11 -0.21
N GLY A 138 -7.13 11.59 -1.43
CA GLY A 138 -6.91 10.17 -1.72
C GLY A 138 -5.51 9.71 -1.32
N LEU A 139 -4.47 10.51 -1.55
CA LEU A 139 -3.08 10.18 -1.22
C LEU A 139 -2.77 10.19 0.29
N TRP A 140 -3.57 10.91 1.10
CA TRP A 140 -3.40 10.96 2.55
C TRP A 140 -4.05 9.80 3.30
N MET A 141 -4.91 9.03 2.64
CA MET A 141 -5.63 7.92 3.27
C MET A 141 -4.68 6.88 3.88
N GLU A 142 -3.68 6.42 3.14
CA GLU A 142 -2.74 5.39 3.61
C GLU A 142 -1.86 5.88 4.77
N PRO A 143 -1.22 7.07 4.71
CA PRO A 143 -0.51 7.64 5.86
C PRO A 143 -1.37 7.76 7.11
N LEU A 144 -2.64 8.17 6.98
CA LEU A 144 -3.53 8.31 8.12
C LEU A 144 -3.86 6.96 8.75
N LEU A 145 -4.17 5.94 7.94
CA LEU A 145 -4.41 4.59 8.43
C LEU A 145 -3.17 3.99 9.10
N ALA A 146 -1.99 4.22 8.52
CA ALA A 146 -0.73 3.77 9.08
C ALA A 146 -0.38 4.52 10.38
N PHE A 147 -0.70 5.80 10.48
CA PHE A 147 -0.53 6.56 11.71
C PHE A 147 -1.48 6.09 12.83
N ILE A 148 -2.74 5.78 12.49
CA ILE A 148 -3.69 5.15 13.43
C ILE A 148 -3.15 3.78 13.87
N SER A 149 -2.65 2.98 12.94
CA SER A 149 -2.03 1.69 13.23
C SER A 149 -0.82 1.82 14.17
N LEU A 150 0.01 2.84 13.99
CA LEU A 150 1.15 3.12 14.86
C LEU A 150 0.71 3.45 16.29
N ILE A 151 -0.33 4.27 16.46
CA ILE A 151 -0.89 4.58 17.78
C ILE A 151 -1.50 3.33 18.43
N LEU A 152 -2.28 2.56 17.66
CA LEU A 152 -2.85 1.31 18.15
C LEU A 152 -1.77 0.29 18.52
N GLY A 153 -0.69 0.19 17.74
CA GLY A 153 0.45 -0.67 18.06
C GLY A 153 1.08 -0.36 19.41
N TYR A 154 1.07 0.90 19.83
CA TYR A 154 1.61 1.32 21.12
C TYR A 154 0.64 1.06 22.29
N VAL A 155 -0.67 1.26 22.09
CA VAL A 155 -1.67 1.21 23.17
C VAL A 155 -2.36 -0.15 23.28
N ALA A 156 -2.67 -0.77 22.14
CA ALA A 156 -3.44 -2.00 22.04
C ALA A 156 -3.00 -2.80 20.80
N ILE A 157 -1.85 -3.45 20.93
CA ILE A 157 -1.10 -4.09 19.84
C ILE A 157 -1.93 -5.10 19.03
N GLU A 158 -2.88 -5.77 19.69
CA GLU A 158 -3.85 -6.70 19.08
C GLU A 158 -4.67 -6.07 17.94
N TYR A 159 -4.93 -4.77 18.00
CA TYR A 159 -5.72 -4.05 17.01
C TYR A 159 -4.86 -3.33 15.96
N ALA A 160 -3.54 -3.41 16.04
CA ALA A 160 -2.64 -2.64 15.19
C ALA A 160 -2.78 -2.96 13.70
N GLN A 161 -3.17 -4.19 13.34
CA GLN A 161 -3.34 -4.59 11.93
C GLN A 161 -4.73 -4.28 11.35
N VAL A 162 -5.72 -3.96 12.19
CA VAL A 162 -7.11 -3.69 11.77
C VAL A 162 -7.22 -2.54 10.75
N PRO A 163 -6.49 -1.42 10.86
CA PRO A 163 -6.55 -0.35 9.87
C PRO A 163 -6.14 -0.80 8.46
N TYR A 164 -5.20 -1.74 8.34
CA TYR A 164 -4.69 -2.19 7.05
C TYR A 164 -5.67 -3.12 6.31
N THR A 165 -6.45 -3.92 7.04
CA THR A 165 -7.48 -4.78 6.41
C THR A 165 -8.64 -3.96 5.83
N LEU A 166 -8.81 -2.72 6.27
CA LEU A 166 -9.84 -1.81 5.76
C LEU A 166 -9.42 -1.05 4.50
N VAL A 167 -8.14 -1.06 4.12
CA VAL A 167 -7.64 -0.33 2.94
C VAL A 167 -8.40 -0.67 1.65
N PRO A 168 -8.68 -1.95 1.30
CA PRO A 168 -9.41 -2.27 0.08
C PRO A 168 -10.83 -1.69 0.07
N ILE A 169 -11.49 -1.70 1.24
CA ILE A 169 -12.85 -1.17 1.40
C ILE A 169 -12.83 0.35 1.28
N ALA A 170 -11.88 1.00 1.93
CA ALA A 170 -11.72 2.45 1.88
C ALA A 170 -11.43 2.92 0.44
N PHE A 171 -10.55 2.21 -0.27
CA PHE A 171 -10.27 2.47 -1.69
C PHE A 171 -11.51 2.28 -2.57
N TRP A 172 -12.25 1.18 -2.41
CA TRP A 172 -13.47 0.92 -3.18
C TRP A 172 -14.55 1.98 -2.94
N LEU A 173 -14.69 2.45 -1.69
CA LEU A 173 -15.60 3.54 -1.37
C LEU A 173 -15.16 4.84 -2.06
N GLN A 174 -13.87 5.19 -2.04
CA GLN A 174 -13.36 6.38 -2.73
C GLN A 174 -13.63 6.33 -4.22
N THR A 175 -13.36 5.20 -4.89
CA THR A 175 -13.60 5.07 -6.34
C THR A 175 -15.08 5.19 -6.69
N LYS A 176 -15.98 4.55 -5.92
CA LYS A 176 -17.42 4.67 -6.14
C LYS A 176 -17.95 6.08 -5.93
N TRP A 177 -17.43 6.79 -4.93
CA TRP A 177 -17.82 8.17 -4.66
C TRP A 177 -17.39 9.10 -5.81
N ALA A 178 -16.19 8.93 -6.33
CA ALA A 178 -15.68 9.67 -7.48
C ALA A 178 -16.51 9.42 -8.75
N GLU A 179 -16.86 8.16 -9.05
CA GLU A 179 -17.70 7.79 -10.18
C GLU A 179 -19.09 8.41 -10.10
N LYS A 180 -19.75 8.32 -8.94
CA LYS A 180 -21.08 8.89 -8.73
C LYS A 180 -21.10 10.40 -8.94
N ARG A 181 -20.06 11.11 -8.49
CA ARG A 181 -19.95 12.56 -8.65
C ARG A 181 -19.68 12.98 -10.09
N ASN A 182 -18.86 12.21 -10.82
CA ASN A 182 -18.63 12.45 -12.25
C ASN A 182 -19.87 12.18 -13.11
N SER A 183 -20.75 11.26 -12.70
CA SER A 183 -22.03 11.04 -13.38
C SER A 183 -23.09 12.14 -13.14
N ALA A 184 -22.83 13.03 -12.17
CA ALA A 184 -23.72 14.14 -11.81
C ALA A 184 -23.25 15.51 -12.35
N ARG A 185 -22.09 15.55 -13.02
CA ARG A 185 -21.56 16.70 -13.77
C ARG A 185 -21.91 16.54 -15.25
#